data_AF-A0A5S9M9U7-F1
#
_entry.id   AF-A0A5S9M9U7-F1
#
_cell.length_a   1.000
_cell.length_b   1.000
_cell.length_c   1.000
_cell.angle_alpha   90.00
_cell.angle_beta   90.00
_cell.angle_gamma   90.00
#
_symmetry.space_group_name_H-M   'P 1'
#
loop_
_entity.id
_entity.type
_entity.pdbx_description
1 polymer ?
#
loop_
_entity_poly.entity_id
_entity_poly.type
_entity_poly.pdbx_seq_one_letter_code
_entity_poly.pdbx_strand_id
1 'polypeptide(L)' 'MTDEVDDISYTVCNDPRTLLWLGNQLAMEFHIPFETRDTNRPTEIVFDLDPPSVNEFHLAIEAAKRIKKRF' A
#
# COMPACT_ATOMS: atom_id res chain seq x y z
N MET A 1 12.12 -14.53 0.91
CA MET A 1 13.32 -13.78 0.44
C MET A 1 13.33 -12.47 1.19
N THR A 2 14.50 -11.91 1.51
CA THR A 2 14.61 -10.59 2.15
C THR A 2 15.35 -9.61 1.26
N ASP A 3 15.05 -8.31 1.40
CA ASP A 3 15.79 -7.21 0.80
C ASP A 3 16.26 -6.25 1.90
N GLU A 4 17.46 -5.69 1.74
CA GLU A 4 18.02 -4.71 2.69
C GLU A 4 17.74 -3.29 2.22
N VAL A 5 17.11 -2.49 3.09
CA VAL A 5 16.87 -1.04 2.88
C VAL A 5 17.16 -0.33 4.19
N ASP A 6 18.06 0.66 4.18
CA ASP A 6 18.45 1.46 5.35
C ASP A 6 18.76 0.62 6.62
N ASP A 7 19.59 -0.42 6.45
CA ASP A 7 19.98 -1.39 7.49
C ASP A 7 18.82 -2.23 8.07
N ILE A 8 17.68 -2.29 7.37
CA ILE A 8 16.52 -3.11 7.72
C ILE A 8 16.35 -4.22 6.67
N SER A 9 16.30 -5.47 7.15
CA SER A 9 15.99 -6.65 6.32
C SER A 9 14.48 -6.84 6.19
N TYR A 10 13.90 -6.33 5.10
CA TYR A 10 12.48 -6.46 4.80
C TYR A 10 12.15 -7.82 4.21
N THR A 11 11.04 -8.42 4.66
CA THR A 11 10.52 -9.66 4.07
C THR A 11 9.79 -9.35 2.76
N VAL A 12 10.24 -9.98 1.67
CA VAL A 12 9.60 -9.88 0.35
C VAL A 12 8.50 -10.93 0.23
N CYS A 13 7.24 -10.50 0.26
CA CYS A 13 6.08 -11.36 0.09
C CYS A 13 5.69 -11.51 -1.39
N ASN A 14 6.46 -12.29 -2.15
CA ASN A 14 6.24 -12.49 -3.59
C ASN A 14 5.74 -13.90 -3.97
N ASP A 15 5.37 -14.73 -2.98
CA ASP A 15 4.80 -16.05 -3.23
C ASP A 15 3.81 -16.48 -2.12
N PRO A 16 2.87 -17.41 -2.42
CA PRO A 16 1.85 -17.82 -1.46
C PRO A 16 2.39 -18.43 -0.17
N ARG A 17 3.58 -19.05 -0.17
CA ARG A 17 4.15 -19.65 1.05
C ARG A 17 4.65 -18.56 1.99
N THR A 18 5.26 -17.51 1.45
CA THR A 18 5.67 -16.34 2.23
C THR A 18 4.45 -15.60 2.77
N LEU A 19 3.38 -15.45 1.98
CA LEU A 19 2.12 -14.87 2.45
C LEU A 19 1.52 -15.66 3.63
N LEU A 20 1.46 -17.00 3.51
CA LEU A 20 0.97 -17.86 4.59
C LEU A 20 1.86 -17.77 5.84
N TRP A 21 3.17 -17.70 5.66
CA TRP A 21 4.11 -17.54 6.77
C TRP A 21 3.89 -16.23 7.52
N LEU A 22 3.67 -15.12 6.81
CA LEU A 22 3.34 -13.80 7.40
C LEU A 22 2.00 -13.84 8.13
N GLY A 23 0.97 -14.47 7.54
CA GLY A 23 -0.32 -14.68 8.20
C GLY A 23 -0.20 -15.50 9.49
N ASN A 24 0.70 -16.50 9.53
CA ASN A 24 1.00 -17.25 10.75
C ASN A 24 1.68 -16.39 11.84
N GLN A 25 2.31 -15.26 11.47
CA GLN A 25 2.82 -14.25 12.42
C GLN A 25 1.76 -13.21 12.79
N LEU A 26 0.48 -13.45 12.47
CA LEU A 26 -0.65 -12.54 12.70
C LEU A 26 -0.57 -11.23 11.90
N ALA A 27 0.13 -11.21 10.75
CA ALA A 27 0.03 -10.09 9.82
C ALA A 27 -1.39 -10.04 9.23
N MET A 28 -2.10 -8.92 9.46
CA MET A 28 -3.48 -8.71 8.97
C MET A 28 -3.55 -7.76 7.77
N GLU A 29 -2.66 -6.76 7.73
CA GLU A 29 -2.61 -5.72 6.70
C GLU A 29 -1.17 -5.55 6.22
N PHE A 30 -0.99 -5.21 4.95
CA PHE A 30 0.32 -5.02 4.33
C PHE A 30 0.40 -3.60 3.77
N HIS A 31 1.27 -2.78 4.37
CA HIS A 31 1.62 -1.47 3.86
C HIS A 31 2.92 -1.60 3.07
N ILE A 32 2.87 -1.32 1.77
CA ILE A 32 4.03 -1.41 0.87
C ILE A 32 4.59 -0.01 0.59
N PRO A 33 5.90 0.10 0.30
CA PRO A 33 6.49 1.35 -0.16
C PRO A 33 5.96 1.76 -1.55
N PHE A 34 6.23 3.01 -1.96
CA PHE A 34 5.81 3.54 -3.27
C PHE A 34 6.80 3.23 -4.40
N GLU A 35 7.94 2.64 -4.08
CA GLU A 35 8.95 2.11 -4.99
C GLU A 35 8.92 0.58 -5.03
N THR A 36 9.39 0.01 -6.15
CA THR A 36 9.65 -1.43 -6.23
C THR A 36 11.09 -1.72 -5.85
N ARG A 37 11.41 -2.98 -5.52
CA ARG A 37 12.77 -3.43 -5.18
C ARG A 37 13.85 -3.02 -6.18
N ASP A 38 13.48 -2.84 -7.46
CA ASP A 38 14.43 -2.57 -8.54
C ASP A 38 14.81 -1.08 -8.63
N THR A 39 14.27 -0.21 -7.76
CA THR A 39 14.51 1.24 -7.76
C THR A 39 14.42 1.84 -6.37
N ASN A 40 15.22 2.89 -6.10
CA ASN A 40 15.13 3.69 -4.87
C ASN A 40 14.30 4.99 -5.08
N ARG A 41 13.51 5.04 -6.14
CA ARG A 41 12.65 6.17 -6.48
C ARG A 41 11.19 5.71 -6.49
N PRO A 42 10.26 6.48 -5.92
CA PRO A 42 8.83 6.20 -6.01
C PRO A 42 8.38 6.04 -7.46
N THR A 43 7.61 4.98 -7.71
CA THR A 43 7.02 4.66 -9.02
C THR A 43 5.53 4.99 -9.08
N GLU A 44 4.90 5.23 -7.94
CA GLU A 44 3.47 5.49 -7.83
C GLU A 44 3.17 6.71 -6.94
N ILE A 45 2.01 7.34 -7.18
CA ILE A 45 1.43 8.39 -6.32
C ILE A 45 0.03 7.93 -5.94
N VAL A 46 -0.29 8.00 -4.65
CA VAL A 46 -1.61 7.65 -4.11
C VAL A 46 -2.27 8.87 -3.48
N PHE A 47 -3.55 9.04 -3.76
CA PHE A 47 -4.40 10.04 -3.09
C PHE A 47 -5.24 9.34 -2.05
N ASP A 48 -4.93 9.55 -0.78
CA ASP A 48 -5.76 9.12 0.33
C ASP A 48 -6.90 10.12 0.55
N LEU A 49 -8.14 9.65 0.56
CA LEU A 49 -9.33 10.49 0.59
C LEU A 49 -10.13 10.22 1.87
N ASP A 50 -9.82 10.98 2.91
CA ASP A 50 -10.45 10.84 4.22
C ASP A 50 -11.78 11.60 4.31
N PRO A 51 -12.93 10.92 4.40
CA PRO A 51 -14.19 11.58 4.68
C PRO A 51 -14.24 12.03 6.15
N PRO A 52 -15.01 13.10 6.48
CA PRO A 52 -15.16 13.56 7.86
C PRO A 52 -15.67 12.51 8.85
N SER A 53 -16.54 11.60 8.39
CA SER A 53 -16.96 10.40 9.13
C SER A 53 -17.50 9.33 8.17
N VAL A 54 -17.87 8.17 8.71
CA VAL A 54 -18.53 7.09 7.96
C VAL A 54 -19.82 7.58 7.28
N ASN A 55 -20.57 8.49 7.90
CA ASN A 55 -21.80 9.03 7.32
C ASN A 55 -21.52 9.87 6.07
N GLU A 56 -20.34 10.50 6.01
CA GLU A 56 -19.88 11.32 4.89
C GLU A 56 -18.97 10.57 3.91
N PHE A 57 -18.92 9.23 3.94
CA PHE A 57 -18.12 8.44 2.99
C PHE A 57 -18.44 8.75 1.51
N HIS A 58 -19.67 9.18 1.22
CA HIS A 58 -20.09 9.63 -0.10
C HIS A 58 -19.26 10.81 -0.65
N LEU A 59 -18.64 11.63 0.22
CA LEU A 59 -17.75 12.73 -0.19
C LEU A 59 -16.42 12.21 -0.77
N ALA A 60 -15.84 11.15 -0.19
CA ALA A 60 -14.63 10.52 -0.72
C ALA A 60 -14.89 9.92 -2.11
N ILE A 61 -16.06 9.30 -2.31
CA ILE A 61 -16.50 8.79 -3.63
C ILE A 61 -16.59 9.93 -4.66
N GLU A 62 -17.21 11.06 -4.27
CA GLU A 62 -17.34 12.22 -5.15
C GLU A 62 -15.98 12.83 -5.49
N ALA A 63 -15.08 12.97 -4.51
CA ALA A 63 -13.72 13.43 -4.73
C ALA A 63 -12.95 12.49 -5.69
N ALA A 64 -13.02 11.17 -5.48
CA ALA A 64 -12.39 10.18 -6.35
C ALA A 64 -12.88 10.28 -7.81
N LYS A 65 -14.20 10.44 -8.02
CA LYS A 65 -14.78 10.62 -9.36
C LYS A 65 -14.29 11.92 -10.03
N ARG A 66 -14.12 12.99 -9.26
CA ARG A 66 -13.59 14.27 -9.78
C ARG A 66 -12.12 14.15 -10.18
N ILE A 67 -11.31 13.47 -9.37
CA ILE A 67 -9.90 13.18 -9.68
C ILE A 67 -9.84 12.37 -10.98
N LYS A 68 -10.59 11.26 -11.08
CA LYS A 68 -10.65 10.40 -12.29
C LYS A 68 -11.11 11.13 -13.57
N LYS A 69 -11.84 12.25 -13.46
CA LYS A 69 -12.25 13.03 -14.64
C LYS A 69 -11.16 14.00 -15.12
N ARG A 70 -10.21 14.34 -14.24
CA ARG A 70 -9.16 15.34 -14.49
C ARG A 70 -7.84 14.72 -14.93
N PHE A 71 -7.60 13.47 -14.55
CA PHE A 71 -6.47 12.64 -14.97
C PHE A 71 -6.96 11.53 -15.89
#